data_AF-A0A2G9S9J2-F1
#
_entry.id   AF-A0A2G9S9J2-F1
#
_cell.length_a   1.000
_cell.length_b   1.000
_cell.length_c   1.000
_cell.angle_alpha   90.00
_cell.angle_beta   90.00
_cell.angle_gamma   90.00
#
_symmetry.space_group_name_H-M   'P 1'
#
loop_
_entity.id
_entity.type
_entity.pdbx_description
1 polymer ?
#
loop_
_entity_poly.entity_id
_entity_poly.type
_entity_poly.pdbx_seq_one_letter_code
_entity_poly.pdbx_strand_id
1 'polypeptide(L)'
;MWVKVCVGLMAMALGLLYQLQPDLLEAAQDYLSSSLQSISPGVTPSHPSLEEGLSATWDALITAPAKHWGKVAIGVNACVDVVVSGVSLLKALGLSPHSGGDHLVLNTQEELAETFQHYMQQGAAAERFYSDADSFQHISHTASEEPGAKVTTSLCTICMSRL
;
A
#
# COMPACT_ATOMS: atom_id res chain seq x y z
N MET A 1 -38.73 -29.59 -21.41
CA MET A 1 -39.81 -29.48 -20.40
C MET A 1 -39.34 -29.78 -18.97
N TRP A 2 -38.50 -30.80 -18.76
CA TRP A 2 -38.05 -31.24 -17.42
C TRP A 2 -37.30 -30.20 -16.58
N VAL A 3 -36.43 -29.39 -17.19
CA VAL A 3 -35.68 -28.34 -16.46
C VAL A 3 -36.61 -27.33 -15.77
N LYS A 4 -37.70 -26.93 -16.44
CA LYS A 4 -38.67 -25.98 -15.86
C LYS A 4 -39.44 -26.59 -14.68
N VAL A 5 -39.69 -27.89 -14.72
CA VAL A 5 -40.34 -28.63 -13.62
C VAL A 5 -39.39 -28.80 -12.44
N CYS A 6 -38.11 -29.11 -12.68
CA CYS A 6 -37.10 -29.18 -11.64
C CYS A 6 -36.90 -27.84 -10.93
N VAL A 7 -36.85 -26.73 -11.68
CA VAL A 7 -36.74 -25.39 -11.11
C VAL A 7 -37.97 -25.02 -10.28
N GLY A 8 -39.17 -25.37 -10.75
CA GLY A 8 -40.41 -25.17 -10.00
C GLY A 8 -40.46 -25.97 -8.69
N LEU A 9 -40.04 -27.24 -8.72
CA LEU A 9 -39.93 -28.09 -7.54
C LEU A 9 -38.89 -27.58 -6.54
N MET A 10 -37.75 -27.09 -7.03
CA MET A 10 -36.71 -26.51 -6.18
C MET A 10 -37.20 -25.23 -5.49
N ALA A 11 -37.88 -24.33 -6.22
CA ALA A 11 -38.44 -23.12 -5.65
C ALA A 11 -39.52 -23.41 -4.60
N MET A 12 -40.38 -24.41 -4.86
CA MET A 12 -41.39 -24.87 -3.91
C MET A 12 -40.75 -25.51 -2.66
N ALA A 13 -39.73 -26.34 -2.84
CA ALA A 13 -38.99 -26.94 -1.73
C ALA A 13 -38.30 -25.87 -0.87
N LEU A 14 -37.69 -24.86 -1.50
CA LEU A 14 -37.03 -23.75 -0.81
C LEU A 14 -38.06 -22.88 -0.06
N GLY A 15 -39.22 -22.61 -0.67
CA GLY A 15 -40.32 -21.87 -0.04
C GLY A 15 -40.96 -22.64 1.12
N LEU A 16 -41.12 -23.95 0.99
CA LEU A 16 -41.58 -24.83 2.08
C LEU A 16 -40.56 -24.88 3.22
N LEU A 17 -39.26 -24.97 2.91
CA LEU A 17 -38.21 -24.93 3.92
C LEU A 17 -38.25 -23.61 4.71
N TYR A 18 -38.44 -22.49 4.00
CA TYR A 18 -38.57 -21.16 4.61
C TYR A 18 -39.83 -21.01 5.48
N GLN A 19 -40.95 -21.62 5.08
CA GLN A 19 -42.18 -21.63 5.88
C GLN A 19 -42.11 -22.55 7.10
N LEU A 20 -41.45 -23.71 6.99
CA LEU A 20 -41.36 -24.68 8.08
C LEU A 20 -40.29 -24.32 9.11
N GLN A 21 -39.24 -23.59 8.71
CA GLN A 21 -38.16 -23.16 9.61
C GLN A 21 -37.84 -21.67 9.43
N PRO A 22 -38.74 -20.76 9.86
CA PRO A 22 -38.48 -19.32 9.82
C PRO A 22 -37.25 -18.94 10.67
N ASP A 23 -36.98 -19.74 11.71
CA ASP A 23 -35.85 -19.54 12.62
C ASP A 23 -34.53 -20.12 12.11
N LEU A 24 -34.47 -20.75 10.92
CA LEU A 24 -33.21 -21.31 10.40
C LEU A 24 -32.21 -20.21 10.02
N LEU A 25 -32.71 -19.11 9.45
CA LEU A 25 -31.87 -17.97 9.08
C LEU A 25 -31.40 -17.20 10.32
N GLU A 26 -32.29 -17.02 11.30
CA GLU A 26 -31.95 -16.40 12.59
C GLU A 26 -31.02 -17.30 13.41
N ALA A 27 -31.26 -18.62 13.48
CA ALA A 27 -30.35 -19.56 14.14
C ALA A 27 -28.99 -19.67 13.42
N ALA A 28 -28.95 -19.54 12.09
CA ALA A 28 -27.70 -19.47 11.34
C ALA A 28 -26.99 -18.13 11.58
N GLN A 29 -27.72 -17.02 11.67
CA GLN A 29 -27.17 -15.72 12.04
C GLN A 29 -26.69 -15.69 13.49
N ASP A 30 -27.39 -16.32 14.42
CA ASP A 30 -27.01 -16.46 15.82
C ASP A 30 -25.81 -17.40 15.95
N TYR A 31 -25.75 -18.48 15.16
CA TYR A 31 -24.59 -19.37 15.10
C TYR A 31 -23.35 -18.68 14.52
N LEU A 32 -23.53 -17.90 13.45
CA LEU A 32 -22.46 -17.08 12.87
C LEU A 32 -22.05 -15.96 13.83
N SER A 33 -23.01 -15.28 14.46
CA SER A 33 -22.76 -14.19 15.42
C SER A 33 -22.11 -14.70 16.69
N SER A 34 -22.48 -15.88 17.19
CA SER A 34 -21.81 -16.53 18.33
C SER A 34 -20.43 -17.07 17.98
N SER A 35 -20.24 -17.58 16.75
CA SER A 35 -18.92 -17.92 16.21
C SER A 35 -18.04 -16.69 15.96
N LEU A 36 -18.64 -15.52 15.73
CA LEU A 36 -17.93 -14.24 15.63
C LEU A 36 -17.71 -13.58 17.00
N GLN A 37 -18.59 -13.81 17.99
CA GLN A 37 -18.43 -13.32 19.36
C GLN A 37 -17.35 -14.08 20.14
N SER A 38 -17.07 -15.34 19.78
CA SER A 38 -15.88 -16.06 20.27
C SER A 38 -14.55 -15.44 19.78
N ILE A 39 -14.61 -14.44 18.89
CA ILE A 39 -13.48 -13.66 18.37
C ILE A 39 -13.26 -12.37 19.22
N SER A 40 -14.08 -12.11 20.24
CA SER A 40 -13.88 -10.99 21.17
C SER A 40 -12.89 -11.36 22.31
N PRO A 41 -11.98 -10.45 22.72
CA PRO A 41 -10.74 -10.79 23.41
C PRO A 41 -10.99 -11.01 24.90
N GLY A 42 -11.34 -12.23 25.28
CA GLY A 42 -11.69 -12.54 26.66
C GLY A 42 -11.57 -14.02 26.95
N VAL A 43 -10.33 -14.51 26.97
CA VAL A 43 -9.81 -15.82 27.41
C VAL A 43 -8.73 -16.17 26.39
N THR A 44 -7.51 -16.43 26.87
CA THR A 44 -6.39 -16.93 26.07
C THR A 44 -6.59 -18.41 25.75
N PRO A 45 -6.67 -18.80 24.47
CA PRO A 45 -6.19 -20.09 24.04
C PRO A 45 -4.97 -19.87 23.13
N SER A 46 -4.16 -20.90 22.98
CA SER A 46 -2.99 -20.97 22.10
C SER A 46 -3.35 -20.95 20.61
N HIS A 47 -4.33 -20.14 20.20
CA HIS A 47 -4.76 -20.02 18.81
C HIS A 47 -4.08 -18.82 18.16
N PRO A 48 -3.60 -18.98 16.91
CA PRO A 48 -2.98 -17.89 16.16
C PRO A 48 -3.98 -16.73 16.02
N SER A 49 -3.45 -15.50 16.00
CA SER A 49 -4.29 -14.32 15.73
C SER A 49 -4.99 -14.45 14.37
N LEU A 50 -6.01 -13.64 14.10
CA LEU A 50 -6.67 -13.64 12.79
C LEU A 50 -5.67 -13.35 11.65
N GLU A 51 -4.76 -12.40 11.88
CA GLU A 51 -3.70 -12.02 10.94
C GLU A 51 -2.71 -13.18 10.74
N GLU A 52 -2.37 -13.90 11.80
CA GLU A 52 -1.48 -15.06 11.73
C GLU A 52 -2.14 -16.23 11.00
N GLY A 53 -3.43 -16.49 11.26
CA GLY A 53 -4.22 -17.47 10.52
C GLY A 53 -4.38 -17.11 9.04
N LEU A 54 -4.58 -15.83 8.73
CA LEU A 54 -4.67 -15.33 7.36
C LEU A 54 -3.31 -15.43 6.63
N SER A 55 -2.22 -15.01 7.29
CA SER A 55 -0.86 -15.11 6.74
C SER A 55 -0.49 -16.56 6.45
N ALA A 56 -0.75 -17.47 7.40
CA ALA A 56 -0.49 -18.90 7.21
C ALA A 56 -1.31 -19.48 6.03
N THR A 57 -2.54 -18.99 5.85
CA THR A 57 -3.38 -19.39 4.71
C THR A 57 -2.82 -18.86 3.39
N TRP A 58 -2.34 -17.62 3.33
CA TRP A 58 -1.67 -17.07 2.15
C TRP A 58 -0.38 -17.82 1.81
N ASP A 59 0.43 -18.15 2.81
CA ASP A 59 1.66 -18.93 2.63
C ASP A 59 1.37 -20.32 2.06
N ALA A 60 0.25 -20.94 2.46
CA ALA A 60 -0.17 -22.24 1.95
C ALA A 60 -0.77 -22.16 0.53
N LEU A 61 -1.48 -21.08 0.18
CA LEU A 61 -2.24 -20.97 -1.07
C LEU A 61 -1.48 -20.31 -2.22
N ILE A 62 -0.63 -19.31 -1.93
CA ILE A 62 0.10 -18.56 -2.95
C ILE A 62 1.31 -19.38 -3.39
N THR A 63 1.10 -20.19 -4.43
CA THR A 63 2.15 -21.02 -5.04
C THR A 63 2.44 -20.55 -6.46
N ALA A 64 3.66 -20.81 -6.94
CA ALA A 64 4.04 -20.43 -8.29
C ALA A 64 3.27 -21.25 -9.34
N PRO A 65 2.88 -20.64 -10.47
CA PRO A 65 2.11 -21.33 -11.50
C PRO A 65 2.97 -22.40 -12.20
N ALA A 66 2.33 -23.49 -12.64
CA ALA A 66 3.01 -24.60 -13.33
C ALA A 66 3.77 -24.18 -14.61
N LYS A 67 3.32 -23.11 -15.27
CA LYS A 67 4.01 -22.50 -16.41
C LYS A 67 4.64 -21.19 -15.98
N HIS A 68 5.97 -21.18 -15.95
CA HIS A 68 6.74 -19.99 -15.63
C HIS A 68 7.05 -19.15 -16.87
N TRP A 69 7.29 -17.86 -16.65
CA TRP A 69 7.84 -16.97 -17.67
C TRP A 69 9.32 -17.29 -17.88
N GLY A 70 9.74 -17.55 -19.12
CA GLY A 70 11.15 -17.83 -19.42
C GLY A 70 12.04 -16.59 -19.34
N LYS A 71 11.48 -15.42 -19.66
CA LYS A 71 12.15 -14.11 -19.60
C LYS A 71 11.09 -13.04 -19.32
N VAL A 72 11.50 -11.97 -18.64
CA VAL A 72 10.68 -10.77 -18.39
C VAL A 72 11.49 -9.54 -18.74
N ALA A 73 10.85 -8.55 -19.38
CA ALA A 73 11.44 -7.25 -19.67
C ALA A 73 10.84 -6.21 -18.72
N ILE A 74 11.68 -5.39 -18.11
CA ILE A 74 11.29 -4.38 -17.11
C ILE A 74 11.94 -3.06 -17.52
N GLY A 75 11.16 -1.98 -17.54
CA GLY A 75 11.58 -0.67 -18.01
C GLY A 75 10.39 0.24 -18.33
N VAL A 76 10.58 1.52 -18.62
CA VAL A 76 11.87 2.23 -18.87
C VAL A 76 12.35 3.09 -17.70
N ASN A 77 11.53 3.25 -16.66
CA ASN A 77 11.81 4.19 -15.58
C ASN A 77 12.43 3.47 -14.37
N ALA A 78 13.57 3.96 -13.92
CA ALA A 78 14.20 3.57 -12.67
C ALA A 78 14.80 4.81 -11.99
N CYS A 79 14.65 4.91 -10.67
CA CYS A 79 15.23 5.97 -9.87
C CYS A 79 15.85 5.42 -8.59
N VAL A 80 16.65 6.27 -7.94
CA VAL A 80 17.21 6.03 -6.61
C VAL A 80 16.56 7.03 -5.68
N ASP A 81 15.83 6.51 -4.70
CA ASP A 81 15.17 7.31 -3.70
C ASP A 81 16.11 7.47 -2.51
N VAL A 82 16.33 8.71 -2.10
CA VAL A 82 17.20 9.06 -0.97
C VAL A 82 16.33 9.69 0.10
N VAL A 83 16.09 8.96 1.19
CA VAL A 83 15.27 9.43 2.32
C VAL A 83 16.19 9.97 3.39
N VAL A 84 16.07 11.27 3.68
CA VAL A 84 16.93 12.00 4.64
C VAL A 84 16.10 12.93 5.51
N SER A 85 16.68 13.37 6.63
CA SER A 85 16.14 14.49 7.40
C SER A 85 16.31 15.80 6.63
N GLY A 86 15.22 16.39 6.14
CA GLY A 86 15.28 17.63 5.36
C GLY A 86 15.99 18.78 6.09
N VAL A 87 15.83 18.88 7.42
CA VAL A 87 16.55 19.87 8.23
C VAL A 87 18.06 19.63 8.23
N SER A 88 18.49 18.37 8.25
CA SER A 88 19.93 18.03 8.24
C SER A 88 20.53 18.32 6.87
N LEU A 89 19.82 17.96 5.80
CA LEU A 89 20.21 18.29 4.43
C LEU A 89 20.38 19.80 4.22
N LEU A 90 19.41 20.63 4.66
CA LEU A 90 19.55 22.09 4.53
C LEU A 90 20.77 22.61 5.31
N LYS A 91 21.06 22.07 6.49
CA LYS A 91 22.27 22.43 7.25
C LYS A 91 23.54 22.01 6.54
N ALA A 92 23.58 20.82 5.96
CA ALA A 92 24.73 20.30 5.21
C ALA A 92 25.02 21.15 3.97
N LEU A 93 23.97 21.65 3.31
CA LEU A 93 24.07 22.61 2.21
C LEU A 93 24.43 24.03 2.66
N GLY A 94 24.55 24.29 3.98
CA GLY A 94 24.82 25.62 4.52
C GLY A 94 23.65 26.60 4.37
N LEU A 95 22.43 26.09 4.19
CA LEU A 95 21.22 26.89 3.95
C LEU A 95 20.50 27.19 5.26
N SER A 96 20.16 28.45 5.44
CA SER A 96 19.20 28.90 6.46
C SER A 96 18.01 29.55 5.77
N PRO A 97 16.80 29.00 5.92
CA PRO A 97 15.64 29.60 5.27
C PRO A 97 15.32 30.95 5.94
N HIS A 98 15.26 32.00 5.12
CA HIS A 98 15.05 33.38 5.59
C HIS A 98 13.56 33.74 5.61
N SER A 99 12.76 33.16 4.72
CA SER A 99 11.33 33.38 4.57
C SER A 99 10.59 32.06 4.28
N GLY A 100 9.28 32.02 4.52
CA GLY A 100 8.44 30.88 4.14
C GLY A 100 7.66 31.23 2.89
N GLY A 101 7.92 30.54 1.78
CA GLY A 101 7.26 30.73 0.49
C GLY A 101 7.12 29.40 -0.24
N ASP A 102 5.98 29.20 -0.91
CA ASP A 102 5.79 28.05 -1.79
C ASP A 102 6.16 28.43 -3.21
N HIS A 103 7.10 27.67 -3.79
CA HIS A 103 7.51 27.80 -5.18
C HIS A 103 7.07 26.56 -5.95
N LEU A 104 6.38 26.74 -7.08
CA LEU A 104 5.87 25.63 -7.89
C LEU A 104 6.99 24.84 -8.60
N VAL A 105 8.06 25.54 -8.97
CA VAL A 105 9.28 24.98 -9.57
C VAL A 105 10.45 25.58 -8.83
N LEU A 106 11.40 24.75 -8.41
CA LEU A 106 12.58 25.16 -7.66
C LEU A 106 13.73 25.39 -8.64
N ASN A 107 14.22 26.62 -8.70
CA ASN A 107 15.32 27.03 -9.57
C ASN A 107 16.62 27.23 -8.77
N THR A 108 16.52 27.49 -7.47
CA THR A 108 17.69 27.69 -6.59
C THR A 108 17.57 26.92 -5.27
N GLN A 109 18.69 26.81 -4.55
CA GLN A 109 18.75 26.14 -3.25
C GLN A 109 17.99 26.92 -2.17
N GLU A 110 17.92 28.24 -2.31
CA GLU A 110 17.12 29.10 -1.44
C GLU A 110 15.63 28.81 -1.62
N GLU A 111 15.14 28.70 -2.87
CA GLU A 111 13.73 28.34 -3.14
C GLU A 111 13.37 26.96 -2.57
N LEU A 112 14.31 26.01 -2.61
CA LEU A 112 14.18 24.71 -1.94
C LEU A 112 14.04 24.87 -0.42
N ALA A 113 14.90 25.68 0.21
CA ALA A 113 14.87 25.91 1.66
C ALA A 113 13.57 26.61 2.10
N GLU A 114 13.11 27.61 1.34
CA GLU A 114 11.86 28.34 1.61
C GLU A 114 10.63 27.42 1.43
N THR A 115 10.57 26.65 0.34
CA THR A 115 9.47 25.72 0.07
C THR A 115 9.43 24.59 1.10
N PHE A 116 10.59 24.06 1.47
CA PHE A 116 10.69 23.07 2.54
C PHE A 116 10.16 23.63 3.87
N GLN A 117 10.58 24.84 4.25
CA GLN A 117 10.07 25.48 5.47
C GLN A 117 8.55 25.69 5.41
N HIS A 118 8.00 26.15 4.29
CA HIS A 118 6.57 26.39 4.11
C HIS A 118 5.73 25.14 4.42
N TYR A 119 6.12 23.98 3.87
CA TYR A 119 5.41 22.72 4.07
C TYR A 119 5.72 22.05 5.40
N MET A 120 6.96 22.18 5.90
CA MET A 120 7.34 21.66 7.21
C MET A 120 6.54 22.32 8.35
N GLN A 121 6.30 23.63 8.28
CA GLN A 121 5.49 24.35 9.26
C GLN A 121 4.03 23.87 9.33
N GLN A 122 3.50 23.39 8.20
CA GLN A 122 2.14 22.88 8.09
C GLN A 122 2.04 21.39 8.38
N GLY A 123 3.18 20.68 8.47
CA GLY A 123 3.19 19.22 8.52
C GLY A 123 2.58 18.58 7.26
N ALA A 124 2.66 19.29 6.12
CA ALA A 124 2.01 18.90 4.88
C ALA A 124 3.01 18.31 3.88
N ALA A 125 2.54 17.37 3.06
CA ALA A 125 3.35 16.77 2.00
C ALA A 125 3.41 17.67 0.76
N ALA A 126 4.56 17.65 0.08
CA ALA A 126 4.76 18.33 -1.19
C ALA A 126 5.79 17.60 -2.05
N GLU A 127 5.63 17.75 -3.36
CA GLU A 127 6.58 17.31 -4.38
C GLU A 127 6.83 18.48 -5.34
N ARG A 128 8.08 18.70 -5.71
CA ARG A 128 8.48 19.82 -6.57
C ARG A 128 9.53 19.38 -7.57
N PHE A 129 9.43 19.94 -8.77
CA PHE A 129 10.46 19.82 -9.78
C PHE A 129 11.58 20.82 -9.48
N TYR A 130 12.83 20.34 -9.53
CA TYR A 130 14.02 21.18 -9.43
C TYR A 130 14.63 21.34 -10.82
N SER A 131 14.69 22.57 -11.33
CA SER A 131 14.96 22.86 -12.74
C SER A 131 16.45 22.93 -13.07
N ASP A 132 17.28 23.39 -12.13
CA ASP A 132 18.73 23.51 -12.34
C ASP A 132 19.44 22.17 -12.07
N ALA A 133 19.94 21.55 -13.15
CA ALA A 133 20.49 20.20 -13.11
C ALA A 133 21.79 20.09 -12.29
N ASP A 134 22.69 21.06 -12.40
CA ASP A 134 23.99 21.04 -11.72
C ASP A 134 23.81 21.22 -10.21
N SER A 135 22.96 22.17 -9.80
CA SER A 135 22.61 22.35 -8.39
C SER A 135 21.83 21.14 -7.85
N PHE A 136 20.93 20.54 -8.64
CA PHE A 136 20.24 19.31 -8.22
C PHE A 136 21.20 18.14 -8.03
N GLN A 137 22.22 18.02 -8.89
CA GLN A 137 23.27 17.01 -8.74
C GLN A 137 24.06 17.22 -7.44
N HIS A 138 24.40 18.47 -7.10
CA HIS A 138 25.06 18.79 -5.84
C HIS A 138 24.17 18.46 -4.61
N ILE A 139 22.89 18.81 -4.67
CA ILE A 139 21.91 18.49 -3.60
C ILE A 139 21.79 16.97 -3.42
N SER A 140 21.60 16.23 -4.51
CA SER A 140 21.43 14.77 -4.45
C SER A 140 22.68 14.04 -3.97
N HIS A 141 23.87 14.50 -4.38
CA HIS A 141 25.14 13.99 -3.85
C HIS A 141 25.23 14.22 -2.34
N THR A 142 25.03 15.46 -1.89
CA THR A 142 25.04 15.83 -0.47
C THR A 142 24.05 14.98 0.33
N ALA A 143 22.81 14.85 -0.16
CA ALA A 143 21.78 14.03 0.47
C ALA A 143 22.17 12.55 0.57
N SER A 144 22.87 12.00 -0.41
CA SER A 144 23.31 10.60 -0.40
C SER A 144 24.44 10.31 0.59
N GLU A 145 25.25 11.32 0.91
CA GLU A 145 26.37 11.23 1.86
C GLU A 145 25.98 11.61 3.29
N GLU A 146 24.79 12.21 3.48
CA GLU A 146 24.32 12.64 4.79
C GLU A 146 24.22 11.47 5.79
N PRO A 147 24.70 11.66 7.03
CA PRO A 147 24.58 10.64 8.07
C PRO A 147 23.11 10.24 8.31
N GLY A 148 22.81 8.95 8.10
CA GLY A 148 21.46 8.40 8.28
C GLY A 148 20.58 8.44 7.03
N ALA A 149 21.12 8.83 5.87
CA ALA A 149 20.45 8.66 4.58
C ALA A 149 20.10 7.19 4.33
N LYS A 150 18.87 6.94 3.88
CA LYS A 150 18.42 5.61 3.41
C LYS A 150 18.24 5.65 1.91
N VAL A 151 18.99 4.80 1.22
CA VAL A 151 19.01 4.74 -0.24
C VAL A 151 18.28 3.49 -0.71
N THR A 152 17.28 3.65 -1.57
CA THR A 152 16.48 2.55 -2.14
C THR A 152 16.32 2.70 -3.64
N THR A 153 16.36 1.60 -4.39
CA THR A 153 16.10 1.61 -5.83
C THR A 153 14.62 1.37 -6.09
N SER A 154 14.03 2.21 -6.93
CA SER A 154 12.63 2.07 -7.36
C SER A 154 12.59 1.80 -8.86
N LEU A 155 11.86 0.73 -9.25
CA LEU A 155 11.57 0.42 -10.64
C LEU A 155 10.08 0.64 -10.90
N CYS A 156 9.78 1.45 -11.91
CA CYS A 156 8.41 1.73 -12.31
C CYS A 156 8.15 1.04 -13.65
N THR A 157 7.23 0.07 -13.66
CA THR A 157 6.68 -0.69 -14.81
C THR A 157 7.34 -2.04 -15.11
N ILE A 158 6.54 -3.10 -14.97
CA ILE A 158 6.85 -4.46 -15.46
C ILE A 158 6.05 -4.68 -16.74
N CYS A 159 6.72 -4.93 -17.87
CA CYS A 159 6.04 -5.29 -19.12
C CYS A 159 6.21 -6.80 -19.39
N MET A 160 5.14 -7.56 -19.19
CA MET A 160 5.15 -9.01 -19.45
C MET A 160 4.79 -9.29 -20.91
N SER A 161 5.80 -9.47 -21.77
CA SER A 161 5.61 -9.87 -23.17
C SER A 161 5.87 -11.37 -23.33
N ARG A 162 4.94 -12.12 -23.95
CA ARG A 162 5.25 -13.45 -24.51
C ARG A 162 6.15 -13.24 -25.72
N LEU A 163 7.46 -13.45 -25.56
CA LEU A 163 8.37 -13.72 -26.68
C LEU A 163 8.31 -15.21 -27.03
#